data_AF-A0A5E3WV24-F1
#
_entry.id   AF-A0A5E3WV24-F1
#
_cell.length_a   1.000
_cell.length_b   1.000
_cell.length_c   1.000
_cell.angle_alpha   90.00
_cell.angle_beta   90.00
_cell.angle_gamma   90.00
#
_symmetry.space_group_name_H-M   'P 1'
#
loop_
_entity.id
_entity.type
_entity.pdbx_description
1 polymer ?
#
loop_
_entity_poly.entity_id
_entity_poly.type
_entity_poly.pdbx_seq_one_letter_code
_entity_poly.pdbx_strand_id
1 'polypeptide(L)'
;MRDPANTDKRLRIEPQASQAPDKIIEERTRVRRAKRENAAQLEYQSIRNEHPLWFGSILPNSIKSINFPSLKAILENDDEVLPETRLSLREALLADIRFLEPEVHRLVELYIRDLPPTWPRTERRQPLGVCDISSDRMKLVIASRLNLAVYVFRCGSPKVTSRPDERHDVHIGMEGLFHFCAGFEARPDARGHAIVLRILDLLGLSPGATTPHDLDRLDKRFVCRTFNHLPIQGPRPGQAMTWREVVQMASLTSAPLLGPDNPIPRIELLPPQELPREPILLYKFSEENRGAGYVSLAGMKAHLFIDGIWEGVEGQHYHYAQPAIRPGATTIQEIWM
;
A
#
# COMPACT_ATOMS: atom_id res chain seq x y z
N MET A 1 -17.14 -63.86 -51.99
CA MET A 1 -16.13 -62.87 -51.59
C MET A 1 -16.63 -62.19 -50.32
N ARG A 2 -16.06 -62.57 -49.17
CA ARG A 2 -16.38 -61.99 -47.85
C ARG A 2 -15.19 -61.12 -47.47
N ASP A 3 -15.43 -59.83 -47.23
CA ASP A 3 -14.42 -58.89 -46.74
C ASP A 3 -14.06 -59.21 -45.28
N PRO A 4 -12.78 -59.46 -44.96
CA PRO A 4 -12.31 -59.64 -43.60
C PRO A 4 -11.34 -58.51 -43.25
N ALA A 5 -11.81 -57.39 -42.71
CA ALA A 5 -10.92 -56.39 -42.12
C ALA A 5 -11.67 -55.38 -41.25
N ASN A 6 -12.32 -55.84 -40.17
CA ASN A 6 -12.58 -54.95 -39.03
C ASN A 6 -11.48 -55.21 -38.00
N THR A 7 -10.32 -54.60 -38.23
CA THR A 7 -9.20 -54.61 -37.30
C THR A 7 -9.62 -53.89 -36.03
N ASP A 8 -9.88 -54.73 -35.03
CA ASP A 8 -9.97 -54.49 -33.60
C ASP A 8 -9.02 -53.36 -33.16
N LYS A 9 -9.48 -52.11 -33.25
CA LYS A 9 -8.84 -50.96 -32.61
C LYS A 9 -9.09 -51.10 -31.11
N ARG A 10 -8.34 -52.01 -30.48
CA ARG A 10 -8.16 -52.01 -29.03
C ARG A 10 -7.52 -50.68 -28.66
N LEU A 11 -8.38 -49.72 -28.31
CA LEU A 11 -8.01 -48.53 -27.55
C LEU A 11 -7.26 -49.04 -26.32
N ARG A 12 -5.93 -48.98 -26.41
CA ARG A 12 -5.03 -49.20 -25.30
C ARG A 12 -5.26 -48.00 -24.38
N ILE A 13 -6.24 -48.13 -23.49
CA ILE A 13 -6.42 -47.22 -22.37
C ILE A 13 -5.20 -47.46 -21.48
N GLU A 14 -4.12 -46.72 -21.73
CA GLU A 14 -3.03 -46.67 -20.78
C GLU A 14 -3.59 -46.12 -19.47
N PRO A 15 -3.39 -46.82 -18.34
CA PRO A 15 -3.93 -46.37 -17.07
C PRO A 15 -3.24 -45.06 -16.69
N GLN A 16 -3.92 -43.93 -16.88
CA GLN A 16 -3.56 -42.61 -16.34
C GLN A 16 -3.59 -42.55 -14.79
N ALA A 17 -3.69 -43.70 -14.12
CA ALA A 17 -3.94 -43.83 -12.69
C ALA A 17 -2.70 -43.53 -11.81
N SER A 18 -1.49 -43.41 -12.37
CA SER A 18 -0.28 -43.19 -11.55
C SER A 18 0.03 -41.72 -11.24
N GLN A 19 -0.58 -40.75 -11.92
CA GLN A 19 -0.36 -39.32 -11.64
C GLN A 19 -1.34 -38.72 -10.61
N ALA A 20 -2.38 -39.45 -10.22
CA ALA A 20 -3.40 -38.93 -9.30
C ALA A 20 -2.92 -38.80 -7.85
N PRO A 21 -2.16 -39.75 -7.26
CA PRO A 21 -1.76 -39.66 -5.84
C PRO A 21 -0.80 -38.50 -5.56
N ASP A 22 0.21 -38.32 -6.41
CA ASP A 22 1.23 -37.27 -6.22
C ASP A 22 0.62 -35.87 -6.32
N LYS A 23 -0.29 -35.66 -7.29
CA LYS A 23 -1.03 -34.39 -7.45
C LYS A 23 -1.91 -34.09 -6.24
N ILE A 24 -2.52 -35.11 -5.61
CA ILE A 24 -3.33 -34.93 -4.41
C ILE A 24 -2.46 -34.56 -3.20
N ILE A 25 -1.27 -35.17 -3.07
CA ILE A 25 -0.33 -34.84 -1.99
C ILE A 25 0.19 -33.41 -2.18
N GLU A 26 0.63 -33.06 -3.39
CA GLU A 26 1.10 -31.71 -3.73
C GLU A 26 0.04 -30.66 -3.44
N GLU A 27 -1.21 -30.89 -3.85
CA GLU A 27 -2.32 -29.98 -3.60
C GLU A 27 -2.60 -29.81 -2.10
N ARG A 28 -2.57 -30.90 -1.32
CA ARG A 28 -2.76 -30.84 0.13
C ARG A 28 -1.65 -30.04 0.80
N THR A 29 -0.40 -30.26 0.43
CA THR A 29 0.76 -29.49 0.94
C THR A 29 0.64 -28.01 0.56
N ARG A 30 0.22 -27.70 -0.67
CA ARG A 30 -0.03 -26.32 -1.12
C ARG A 30 -1.11 -25.64 -0.29
N VAL A 31 -2.26 -26.29 -0.09
CA VAL A 31 -3.38 -25.75 0.71
C VAL A 31 -2.97 -25.56 2.18
N ARG A 32 -2.23 -26.50 2.77
CA ARG A 32 -1.74 -26.37 4.15
C ARG A 32 -0.76 -25.21 4.29
N ARG A 33 0.18 -25.06 3.36
CA ARG A 33 1.11 -23.93 3.34
C ARG A 33 0.38 -22.59 3.22
N ALA A 34 -0.58 -22.47 2.31
CA ALA A 34 -1.37 -21.24 2.16
C ALA A 34 -2.13 -20.87 3.44
N LYS A 35 -2.68 -21.87 4.17
CA LYS A 35 -3.30 -21.64 5.48
C LYS A 35 -2.30 -21.11 6.52
N ARG A 36 -1.09 -21.65 6.55
CA ARG A 36 -0.01 -21.19 7.45
C ARG A 36 0.44 -19.77 7.12
N GLU A 37 0.62 -19.46 5.83
CA GLU A 37 0.97 -18.10 5.37
C GLU A 37 -0.13 -17.09 5.75
N ASN A 38 -1.40 -17.45 5.59
CA ASN A 38 -2.52 -16.63 6.05
C ASN A 38 -2.54 -16.44 7.58
N ALA A 39 -2.25 -17.49 8.35
CA ALA A 39 -2.16 -17.37 9.80
C ALA A 39 -1.02 -16.44 10.22
N ALA A 40 0.15 -16.57 9.61
CA ALA A 40 1.30 -15.69 9.85
C ALA A 40 0.98 -14.22 9.50
N GLN A 41 0.27 -14.01 8.39
CA GLN A 41 -0.21 -12.70 7.95
C GLN A 41 -1.17 -12.05 8.97
N LEU A 42 -2.08 -12.84 9.55
CA LEU A 42 -3.01 -12.38 10.59
C LEU A 42 -2.28 -12.03 11.88
N GLU A 43 -1.33 -12.86 12.33
CA GLU A 43 -0.50 -12.55 13.51
C GLU A 43 0.33 -11.29 13.31
N TYR A 44 0.93 -11.14 12.13
CA TYR A 44 1.68 -9.94 11.77
C TYR A 44 0.80 -8.67 11.80
N GLN A 45 -0.43 -8.74 11.29
CA GLN A 45 -1.39 -7.65 11.38
C GLN A 45 -1.81 -7.37 12.83
N SER A 46 -1.99 -8.40 13.66
CA SER A 46 -2.29 -8.25 15.10
C SER A 46 -1.18 -7.47 15.80
N ILE A 47 0.08 -7.90 15.64
CA ILE A 47 1.25 -7.20 16.17
C ILE A 47 1.22 -5.74 15.72
N ARG A 48 1.06 -5.48 14.42
CA ARG A 48 1.02 -4.12 13.87
C ARG A 48 -0.07 -3.24 14.52
N ASN A 49 -1.23 -3.80 14.82
CA ASN A 49 -2.37 -3.10 15.42
C ASN A 49 -2.25 -2.91 16.94
N GLU A 50 -1.52 -3.79 17.63
CA GLU A 50 -1.26 -3.70 19.08
C GLU A 50 -0.22 -2.63 19.43
N HIS A 51 0.57 -2.19 18.45
CA HIS A 51 1.58 -1.16 18.62
C HIS A 51 1.06 0.21 18.17
N PRO A 52 1.68 1.32 18.64
CA PRO A 52 1.31 2.66 18.18
C PRO A 52 1.37 2.77 16.66
N LEU A 53 0.51 3.58 16.05
CA LEU A 53 0.39 3.67 14.58
C LEU A 53 1.71 3.94 13.84
N TRP A 54 2.64 4.65 14.46
CA TRP A 54 3.98 4.86 13.91
C TRP A 54 4.77 3.56 13.72
N PHE A 55 4.53 2.55 14.56
CA PHE A 55 5.10 1.22 14.43
C PHE A 55 4.66 0.56 13.14
N GLY A 56 3.41 0.75 12.73
CA GLY A 56 2.91 0.26 11.45
C GLY A 56 3.57 0.93 10.23
N SER A 57 4.12 2.14 10.38
CA SER A 57 4.93 2.80 9.35
C SER A 57 6.35 2.25 9.28
N ILE A 58 6.81 1.61 10.36
CA ILE A 58 8.10 0.92 10.40
C ILE A 58 8.02 -0.60 10.19
N LEU A 59 6.85 -1.07 9.77
CA LEU A 59 6.56 -2.40 9.28
C LEU A 59 7.06 -2.74 7.86
N PRO A 60 7.83 -3.80 7.53
CA PRO A 60 7.87 -4.27 6.14
C PRO A 60 6.47 -4.69 5.71
N ASN A 61 5.97 -4.27 4.54
CA ASN A 61 4.67 -4.76 4.06
C ASN A 61 4.61 -6.29 4.11
N SER A 62 3.47 -6.82 4.53
CA SER A 62 3.32 -8.17 5.07
C SER A 62 3.70 -9.35 4.16
N ILE A 63 3.80 -9.12 2.85
CA ILE A 63 4.34 -10.12 1.91
C ILE A 63 5.84 -10.38 2.17
N LYS A 64 6.59 -9.36 2.60
CA LYS A 64 8.02 -9.49 2.89
C LYS A 64 8.30 -10.20 4.21
N SER A 65 7.38 -10.13 5.19
CA SER A 65 7.58 -10.80 6.48
C SER A 65 7.56 -12.32 6.37
N ILE A 66 6.97 -12.88 5.31
CA ILE A 66 6.99 -14.33 5.02
C ILE A 66 8.43 -14.85 4.79
N ASN A 67 9.35 -13.96 4.38
CA ASN A 67 10.73 -14.32 4.08
C ASN A 67 11.68 -14.21 5.29
N PHE A 68 11.19 -13.95 6.50
CA PHE A 68 12.08 -13.97 7.65
C PHE A 68 12.55 -15.40 7.95
N PRO A 69 13.84 -15.60 8.30
CA PRO A 69 14.39 -16.94 8.50
C PRO A 69 13.63 -17.76 9.54
N SER A 70 13.26 -17.16 10.67
CA SER A 70 12.57 -17.85 11.77
C SER A 70 11.14 -18.23 11.37
N LEU A 71 10.44 -17.35 10.64
CA LEU A 71 9.11 -17.64 10.13
C LEU A 71 9.12 -18.73 9.06
N LYS A 72 10.09 -18.69 8.15
CA LYS A 72 10.24 -19.66 7.07
C LYS A 72 10.37 -21.09 7.61
N ALA A 73 11.16 -21.28 8.67
CA ALA A 73 11.31 -22.58 9.32
C ALA A 73 9.97 -23.14 9.85
N ILE A 74 9.09 -22.29 10.37
CA ILE A 74 7.76 -22.69 10.85
C ILE A 74 6.83 -22.99 9.68
N LEU A 75 6.89 -22.20 8.60
CA LEU A 75 6.03 -22.35 7.43
C LEU A 75 6.35 -23.61 6.61
N GLU A 76 7.59 -24.08 6.64
CA GLU A 76 8.07 -25.29 5.96
C GLU A 76 7.60 -26.58 6.64
N ASN A 77 7.27 -26.57 7.93
CA ASN A 77 6.70 -27.72 8.63
C ASN A 77 5.30 -28.04 8.10
N ASP A 78 5.05 -29.27 7.64
CA ASP A 78 3.77 -29.63 7.00
C ASP A 78 2.62 -29.97 7.99
N ASP A 79 2.60 -29.28 9.12
CA ASP A 79 1.62 -29.47 10.20
C ASP A 79 0.39 -28.57 10.03
N GLU A 80 -0.73 -28.95 10.65
CA GLU A 80 -1.94 -28.11 10.70
C GLU A 80 -1.71 -26.84 11.53
N VAL A 81 -2.48 -25.78 11.24
CA VAL A 81 -2.42 -24.52 12.00
C VAL A 81 -3.16 -24.70 13.32
N LEU A 82 -2.44 -25.13 14.35
CA LEU A 82 -2.95 -25.24 15.72
C LEU A 82 -2.69 -23.94 16.50
N PRO A 83 -3.36 -23.72 17.65
CA PRO A 83 -3.09 -22.57 18.52
C PRO A 83 -1.61 -22.41 18.90
N GLU A 84 -0.91 -23.53 19.12
CA GLU A 84 0.51 -23.58 19.42
C GLU A 84 1.34 -23.08 18.24
N THR A 85 0.97 -23.47 17.00
CA THR A 85 1.59 -22.96 15.78
C THR A 85 1.45 -21.44 15.68
N ARG A 86 0.27 -20.90 16.00
CA ARG A 86 0.04 -19.43 16.00
C ARG A 86 0.92 -18.72 17.02
N LEU A 87 1.08 -19.28 18.21
CA LEU A 87 1.99 -18.76 19.23
C LEU A 87 3.44 -18.74 18.70
N SER A 88 3.91 -19.85 18.12
CA SER A 88 5.26 -19.93 17.53
C SER A 88 5.45 -18.94 16.38
N LEU A 89 4.46 -18.78 15.49
CA LEU A 89 4.50 -17.77 14.41
C LEU A 89 4.64 -16.35 14.98
N ARG A 90 3.87 -16.03 16.02
CA ARG A 90 3.91 -14.73 16.68
C ARG A 90 5.27 -14.47 17.35
N GLU A 91 5.81 -15.46 18.07
CA GLU A 91 7.12 -15.37 18.71
C GLU A 91 8.25 -15.19 17.68
N ALA A 92 8.21 -15.95 16.58
CA ALA A 92 9.15 -15.81 15.47
C ALA A 92 9.09 -14.41 14.84
N LEU A 93 7.88 -13.90 14.56
CA LEU A 93 7.69 -12.55 14.03
C LEU A 93 8.27 -11.48 14.97
N LEU A 94 8.04 -11.59 16.28
CA LEU A 94 8.58 -10.64 17.26
C LEU A 94 10.11 -10.72 17.32
N ALA A 95 10.69 -11.92 17.27
CA ALA A 95 12.13 -12.10 17.22
C ALA A 95 12.76 -11.49 15.96
N ASP A 96 12.15 -11.73 14.80
CA ASP A 96 12.61 -11.20 13.51
C ASP A 96 12.46 -9.67 13.44
N ILE A 97 11.38 -9.11 13.99
CA ILE A 97 11.19 -7.66 14.08
C ILE A 97 12.30 -7.00 14.90
N ARG A 98 12.73 -7.62 16.01
CA ARG A 98 13.86 -7.12 16.82
C ARG A 98 15.16 -7.09 16.01
N PHE A 99 15.35 -8.05 15.11
CA PHE A 99 16.53 -8.07 14.23
C PHE A 99 16.58 -6.87 13.28
N LEU A 100 15.44 -6.22 12.99
CA LEU A 100 15.40 -5.01 12.18
C LEU A 100 15.92 -3.77 12.93
N GLU A 101 16.08 -3.81 14.26
CA GLU A 101 16.39 -2.62 15.06
C GLU A 101 17.69 -1.92 14.65
N PRO A 102 18.83 -2.61 14.48
CA PRO A 102 20.07 -1.95 14.07
C PRO A 102 19.94 -1.32 12.68
N GLU A 103 19.21 -1.96 11.77
CA GLU A 103 19.02 -1.46 10.41
C GLU A 103 18.09 -0.24 10.38
N VAL A 104 16.98 -0.28 11.12
CA VAL A 104 16.11 0.89 11.27
C VAL A 104 16.87 2.05 11.93
N HIS A 105 17.69 1.77 12.94
CA HIS A 105 18.52 2.77 13.58
C HIS A 105 19.46 3.44 12.56
N ARG A 106 20.20 2.63 11.79
CA ARG A 106 21.09 3.10 10.73
C ARG A 106 20.34 3.96 9.70
N LEU A 107 19.17 3.51 9.24
CA LEU A 107 18.36 4.25 8.27
C LEU A 107 17.87 5.59 8.86
N VAL A 108 17.41 5.60 10.09
CA VAL A 108 16.97 6.84 10.77
C VAL A 108 18.12 7.85 10.84
N GLU A 109 19.32 7.42 11.20
CA GLU A 109 20.49 8.30 11.25
C GLU A 109 20.84 8.89 9.88
N LEU A 110 20.79 8.08 8.82
CA LEU A 110 21.02 8.54 7.44
C LEU A 110 20.01 9.62 7.04
N TYR A 111 18.71 9.37 7.28
CA TYR A 111 17.66 10.33 6.99
C TYR A 111 17.86 11.63 7.78
N ILE A 112 18.15 11.54 9.09
CA ILE A 112 18.38 12.73 9.94
C ILE A 112 19.58 13.53 9.48
N ARG A 113 20.68 12.85 9.09
CA ARG A 113 21.90 13.48 8.59
C ARG A 113 21.64 14.25 7.30
N ASP A 114 20.82 13.68 6.41
CA ASP A 114 20.57 14.26 5.09
C ASP A 114 19.50 15.37 5.11
N LEU A 115 18.75 15.53 6.22
CA LEU A 115 17.77 16.61 6.39
C LEU A 115 18.45 18.00 6.39
N PRO A 116 17.96 18.96 5.56
CA PRO A 116 18.48 20.32 5.55
C PRO A 116 18.47 20.97 6.95
N PRO A 117 19.51 21.74 7.32
CA PRO A 117 19.60 22.36 8.65
C PRO A 117 18.49 23.38 8.91
N THR A 118 17.92 23.96 7.85
CA THR A 118 16.83 24.95 7.92
C THR A 118 15.46 24.32 8.17
N TRP A 119 15.32 23.00 8.06
CA TRP A 119 14.05 22.35 8.30
C TRP A 119 13.73 22.32 9.80
N PRO A 120 12.44 22.49 10.18
CA PRO A 120 12.00 22.39 11.57
C PRO A 120 12.46 21.09 12.19
N ARG A 121 12.96 21.15 13.42
CA ARG A 121 13.34 19.96 14.19
C ARG A 121 12.23 19.65 15.18
N THR A 122 12.14 18.37 15.56
CA THR A 122 11.11 17.94 16.50
C THR A 122 11.30 18.65 17.84
N GLU A 123 10.26 19.37 18.27
CA GLU A 123 10.18 19.98 19.60
C GLU A 123 9.84 18.93 20.67
N ARG A 124 9.36 17.75 20.23
CA ARG A 124 9.01 16.65 21.12
C ARG A 124 10.28 16.18 21.82
N ARG A 125 10.43 16.63 23.07
CA ARG A 125 11.23 15.90 24.05
C ARG A 125 10.60 14.52 24.11
N GLN A 126 11.38 13.49 23.81
CA GLN A 126 10.91 12.10 23.86
C GLN A 126 10.11 11.93 25.16
N PRO A 127 8.84 11.46 25.10
CA PRO A 127 8.08 11.28 26.30
C PRO A 127 8.84 10.27 27.18
N LEU A 128 9.39 10.78 28.29
CA LEU A 128 10.27 10.04 29.19
C LEU A 128 9.64 8.73 29.73
N GLY A 129 8.33 8.53 29.55
CA GLY A 129 7.58 7.36 30.04
C GLY A 129 7.08 6.36 29.00
N VAL A 130 7.31 6.53 27.69
CA VAL A 130 6.79 5.56 26.68
C VAL A 130 7.78 4.41 26.41
N CYS A 131 9.02 4.52 26.90
CA CYS A 131 10.06 3.52 26.68
C CYS A 131 10.38 2.64 27.89
N ASP A 132 9.65 2.79 29.01
CA ASP A 132 9.85 1.98 30.21
C ASP A 132 8.74 0.92 30.37
N ILE A 133 8.32 0.33 29.24
CA ILE A 133 7.40 -0.81 29.20
C ILE A 133 8.24 -2.03 28.85
N SER A 134 8.92 -2.58 29.86
CA SER A 134 9.75 -3.81 29.83
C SER A 134 11.01 -3.74 28.95
N SER A 135 12.06 -4.42 29.41
CA SER A 135 13.36 -4.58 28.74
C SER A 135 13.31 -5.30 27.37
N ASP A 136 12.11 -5.68 26.91
CA ASP A 136 11.87 -6.51 25.71
C ASP A 136 11.29 -5.74 24.52
N ARG A 137 11.17 -4.41 24.59
CA ARG A 137 10.67 -3.56 23.49
C ARG A 137 11.80 -2.89 22.73
N MET A 138 11.74 -3.02 21.41
CA MET A 138 12.61 -2.40 20.40
C MET A 138 12.76 -0.89 20.68
N LYS A 139 13.99 -0.39 20.88
CA LYS A 139 14.26 1.00 21.30
C LYS A 139 14.28 1.95 20.11
N LEU A 140 13.13 2.08 19.46
CA LEU A 140 12.96 2.96 18.29
C LEU A 140 12.71 4.42 18.63
N VAL A 141 13.14 4.85 19.81
CA VAL A 141 12.92 6.22 20.28
C VAL A 141 13.55 7.24 19.33
N ILE A 142 14.63 6.87 18.67
CA ILE A 142 15.27 7.69 17.64
C ILE A 142 14.42 7.84 16.39
N ALA A 143 13.64 6.82 15.98
CA ALA A 143 12.77 6.90 14.80
C ALA A 143 11.68 7.96 14.97
N SER A 144 11.22 8.18 16.22
CA SER A 144 10.28 9.26 16.54
C SER A 144 10.80 10.66 16.16
N ARG A 145 12.13 10.83 16.02
CA ARG A 145 12.71 12.08 15.55
C ARG A 145 12.35 12.39 14.11
N LEU A 146 12.04 11.37 13.30
CA LEU A 146 11.55 11.50 11.92
C LEU A 146 10.02 11.61 11.83
N ASN A 147 9.30 11.57 12.95
CA ASN A 147 7.84 11.60 12.96
C ASN A 147 7.26 13.02 12.85
N LEU A 148 7.79 13.84 11.95
CA LEU A 148 7.21 15.15 11.63
C LEU A 148 6.59 15.11 10.23
N ALA A 149 5.40 15.70 10.09
CA ALA A 149 4.72 15.79 8.79
C ALA A 149 5.55 16.57 7.76
N VAL A 150 6.35 17.55 8.21
CA VAL A 150 7.18 18.38 7.33
C VAL A 150 8.37 17.61 6.72
N TYR A 151 8.69 16.42 7.21
CA TYR A 151 9.75 15.63 6.63
C TYR A 151 9.22 14.87 5.43
N VAL A 152 9.49 15.40 4.25
CA VAL A 152 9.05 14.80 2.99
C VAL A 152 10.28 14.33 2.24
N PHE A 153 10.23 13.09 1.77
CA PHE A 153 11.30 12.45 1.03
C PHE A 153 10.78 11.96 -0.31
N ARG A 154 11.63 12.01 -1.33
CA ARG A 154 11.34 11.49 -2.67
C ARG A 154 12.34 10.38 -2.99
N CYS A 155 11.88 9.27 -3.55
CA CYS A 155 12.81 8.25 -4.05
C CYS A 155 13.58 8.74 -5.29
N GLY A 156 14.87 8.41 -5.34
CA GLY A 156 15.81 8.93 -6.34
C GLY A 156 15.89 8.15 -7.65
N SER A 157 15.61 6.84 -7.70
CA SER A 157 15.54 6.12 -8.98
C SER A 157 14.13 6.17 -9.58
N PRO A 158 13.94 6.82 -10.74
CA PRO A 158 13.00 6.26 -11.71
C PRO A 158 13.51 4.85 -12.01
N LYS A 159 12.71 3.79 -11.74
CA LYS A 159 13.18 2.44 -12.07
C LYS A 159 13.55 2.46 -13.56
N VAL A 160 14.72 1.96 -13.93
CA VAL A 160 15.18 1.93 -15.33
C VAL A 160 14.16 1.23 -16.25
N THR A 161 13.32 0.37 -15.68
CA THR A 161 12.24 -0.37 -16.36
C THR A 161 10.86 0.26 -16.24
N SER A 162 10.72 1.33 -15.46
CA SER A 162 9.42 1.95 -15.21
C SER A 162 8.99 2.82 -16.37
N ARG A 163 7.69 2.79 -16.68
CA ARG A 163 7.11 3.66 -17.71
C ARG A 163 7.41 5.13 -17.35
N PRO A 164 7.52 6.05 -18.32
CA PRO A 164 7.68 7.49 -18.04
C PRO A 164 6.64 8.07 -17.07
N ASP A 165 5.50 7.39 -16.92
CA ASP A 165 4.41 7.75 -16.02
C ASP A 165 4.49 7.11 -14.61
N GLU A 166 5.49 6.27 -14.32
CA GLU A 166 5.67 5.67 -13.00
C GLU A 166 6.24 6.75 -12.06
N ARG A 167 5.29 7.42 -11.43
CA ARG A 167 5.42 8.48 -10.44
C ARG A 167 6.50 8.13 -9.41
N HIS A 168 7.37 9.09 -9.10
CA HIS A 168 8.27 8.97 -7.96
C HIS A 168 7.41 8.98 -6.69
N ASP A 169 7.51 7.92 -5.91
CA ASP A 169 6.81 7.84 -4.64
C ASP A 169 7.38 8.88 -3.67
N VAL A 170 6.47 9.54 -2.96
CA VAL A 170 6.78 10.49 -1.90
C VAL A 170 6.47 9.83 -0.57
N HIS A 171 7.40 9.97 0.36
CA HIS A 171 7.29 9.42 1.69
C HIS A 171 7.28 10.54 2.71
N ILE A 172 6.42 10.43 3.72
CA ILE A 172 6.25 11.47 4.71
C ILE A 172 6.59 10.93 6.11
N GLY A 173 7.38 11.69 6.85
CA GLY A 173 7.89 11.31 8.16
C GLY A 173 8.69 10.01 8.10
N MET A 174 8.23 9.00 8.84
CA MET A 174 8.89 7.69 8.94
C MET A 174 8.53 6.72 7.81
N GLU A 175 7.58 7.06 6.94
CA GLU A 175 7.11 6.15 5.87
C GLU A 175 8.25 5.74 4.91
N GLY A 176 9.27 6.59 4.78
CA GLY A 176 10.41 6.34 3.92
C GLY A 176 11.32 5.21 4.42
N LEU A 177 11.26 4.86 5.72
CA LEU A 177 12.17 3.87 6.32
C LEU A 177 11.99 2.45 5.78
N PHE A 178 10.83 2.13 5.17
CA PHE A 178 10.48 0.78 4.71
C PHE A 178 10.36 0.67 3.21
N HIS A 179 10.57 1.79 2.52
CA HIS A 179 10.72 1.77 1.10
C HIS A 179 12.12 1.28 0.72
N PHE A 180 12.25 0.54 -0.39
CA PHE A 180 13.56 0.05 -0.86
C PHE A 180 14.57 1.18 -1.12
N CYS A 181 14.08 2.41 -1.34
CA CYS A 181 14.92 3.58 -1.54
C CYS A 181 15.56 4.13 -0.24
N ALA A 182 15.19 3.60 0.93
CA ALA A 182 15.74 4.01 2.22
C ALA A 182 17.27 3.82 2.28
N GLY A 183 18.00 4.90 2.56
CA GLY A 183 19.46 4.86 2.76
C GLY A 183 20.31 4.82 1.49
N PHE A 184 19.70 4.71 0.31
CA PHE A 184 20.43 4.71 -0.97
C PHE A 184 20.02 5.87 -1.88
N GLU A 185 18.72 6.16 -1.96
CA GLU A 185 18.18 7.06 -3.00
C GLU A 185 17.11 8.03 -2.48
N ALA A 186 16.54 7.81 -1.30
CA ALA A 186 15.61 8.74 -0.71
C ALA A 186 16.31 10.08 -0.45
N ARG A 187 15.77 11.17 -0.98
CA ARG A 187 16.29 12.52 -0.79
C ARG A 187 15.23 13.43 -0.18
N PRO A 188 15.61 14.40 0.67
CA PRO A 188 14.69 15.44 1.13
C PRO A 188 14.03 16.14 -0.06
N ASP A 189 12.70 16.21 -0.06
CA ASP A 189 11.91 16.87 -1.08
C ASP A 189 11.52 18.27 -0.61
N ALA A 190 12.29 19.29 -1.00
CA ALA A 190 12.03 20.66 -0.62
C ALA A 190 10.66 21.19 -1.10
N ARG A 191 10.08 20.62 -2.18
CA ARG A 191 8.77 21.05 -2.69
C ARG A 191 7.68 20.48 -1.80
N GLY A 192 7.73 19.18 -1.58
CA GLY A 192 6.81 18.49 -0.68
C GLY A 192 6.85 19.11 0.72
N HIS A 193 8.05 19.40 1.22
CA HIS A 193 8.26 20.11 2.48
C HIS A 193 7.54 21.48 2.52
N ALA A 194 7.75 22.32 1.51
CA ALA A 194 7.12 23.64 1.42
C ALA A 194 5.58 23.55 1.33
N ILE A 195 5.06 22.53 0.63
CA ILE A 195 3.62 22.24 0.60
C ILE A 195 3.10 21.91 1.99
N VAL A 196 3.76 21.01 2.70
CA VAL A 196 3.32 20.64 4.05
C VAL A 196 3.36 21.87 4.95
N LEU A 197 4.41 22.69 4.92
CA LEU A 197 4.47 23.94 5.68
C LEU A 197 3.28 24.85 5.38
N ARG A 198 2.90 24.99 4.10
CA ARG A 198 1.71 25.77 3.72
C ARG A 198 0.42 25.17 4.26
N ILE A 199 0.28 23.84 4.24
CA ILE A 199 -0.87 23.14 4.81
C ILE A 199 -0.94 23.38 6.33
N LEU A 200 0.18 23.29 7.03
CA LEU A 200 0.25 23.54 8.47
C LEU A 200 -0.11 24.99 8.83
N ASP A 201 0.38 25.96 8.06
CA ASP A 201 0.04 27.38 8.18
C ASP A 201 -1.48 27.61 8.03
N LEU A 202 -2.10 27.03 6.99
CA LEU A 202 -3.55 27.10 6.77
C LEU A 202 -4.38 26.48 7.91
N LEU A 203 -3.83 25.48 8.60
CA LEU A 203 -4.47 24.80 9.72
C LEU A 203 -4.12 25.40 11.09
N GLY A 204 -3.21 26.38 11.14
CA GLY A 204 -2.71 26.94 12.40
C GLY A 204 -1.92 25.93 13.25
N LEU A 205 -1.19 25.00 12.63
CA LEU A 205 -0.45 23.93 13.30
C LEU A 205 1.06 24.21 13.35
N SER A 206 1.73 23.74 14.41
CA SER A 206 3.19 23.89 14.55
C SER A 206 3.95 22.86 13.71
N PRO A 207 4.90 23.27 12.86
CA PRO A 207 5.72 22.34 12.08
C PRO A 207 6.68 21.51 12.94
N GLY A 208 7.07 21.99 14.12
CA GLY A 208 7.96 21.27 15.05
C GLY A 208 7.26 20.20 15.88
N ALA A 209 5.92 20.18 15.88
CA ALA A 209 5.13 19.28 16.73
C ALA A 209 4.15 18.37 15.95
N THR A 210 3.78 18.72 14.72
CA THR A 210 2.73 18.02 13.95
C THR A 210 3.27 16.77 13.26
N THR A 211 2.63 15.62 13.52
CA THR A 211 2.93 14.33 12.87
C THR A 211 2.05 14.11 11.64
N PRO A 212 2.41 13.18 10.74
CA PRO A 212 1.52 12.75 9.67
C PRO A 212 0.15 12.28 10.18
N HIS A 213 0.14 11.55 11.30
CA HIS A 213 -1.10 11.05 11.90
C HIS A 213 -2.01 12.18 12.40
N ASP A 214 -1.44 13.25 12.97
CA ASP A 214 -2.23 14.41 13.41
C ASP A 214 -2.98 15.04 12.23
N LEU A 215 -2.36 15.13 11.04
CA LEU A 215 -3.01 15.60 9.82
C LEU A 215 -4.04 14.61 9.27
N ASP A 216 -3.74 13.31 9.29
CA ASP A 216 -4.67 12.26 8.85
C ASP A 216 -5.98 12.30 9.67
N ARG A 217 -5.89 12.52 10.99
CA ARG A 217 -7.07 12.62 11.88
C ARG A 217 -7.95 13.82 11.64
N LEU A 218 -7.39 14.93 11.14
CA LEU A 218 -8.17 16.13 10.87
C LEU A 218 -9.08 15.95 9.66
N ASP A 219 -8.77 14.99 8.77
CA ASP A 219 -9.48 14.65 7.53
C ASP A 219 -9.95 15.89 6.75
N LYS A 220 -9.08 16.90 6.70
CA LYS A 220 -9.36 18.15 5.97
C LYS A 220 -9.13 17.94 4.49
N ARG A 221 -9.99 18.58 3.70
CA ARG A 221 -9.91 18.60 2.24
C ARG A 221 -9.35 19.92 1.77
N PHE A 222 -8.53 19.83 0.74
CA PHE A 222 -7.82 20.94 0.14
C PHE A 222 -8.11 20.98 -1.35
N VAL A 223 -8.07 22.18 -1.92
CA VAL A 223 -8.12 22.38 -3.36
C VAL A 223 -6.86 23.10 -3.79
N CYS A 224 -6.27 22.60 -4.87
CA CYS A 224 -5.17 23.27 -5.54
C CYS A 224 -5.70 23.97 -6.79
N ARG A 225 -5.53 25.29 -6.87
CA ARG A 225 -6.05 26.10 -7.99
C ARG A 225 -5.06 26.26 -9.15
N THR A 226 -3.77 26.15 -8.88
CA THR A 226 -2.72 26.42 -9.86
C THR A 226 -1.87 25.17 -10.07
N PHE A 227 -2.26 24.37 -11.05
CA PHE A 227 -1.35 23.42 -11.66
C PHE A 227 -1.45 23.54 -13.18
N ASN A 228 -0.71 24.47 -13.75
CA ASN A 228 -0.67 24.66 -15.21
C ASN A 228 0.07 23.52 -15.94
N HIS A 229 0.57 22.52 -15.21
CA HIS A 229 1.47 21.48 -15.71
C HIS A 229 1.10 20.06 -15.26
N LEU A 230 -0.15 19.80 -14.86
CA LEU A 230 -0.51 18.42 -14.53
C LEU A 230 -0.43 17.54 -15.79
N PRO A 231 0.03 16.29 -15.64
CA PRO A 231 -0.14 15.30 -16.70
C PRO A 231 -1.62 15.23 -17.09
N ILE A 232 -1.90 14.90 -18.34
CA ILE A 232 -3.25 14.86 -18.95
C ILE A 232 -4.25 13.99 -18.15
N GLN A 233 -3.75 13.10 -17.29
CA GLN A 233 -4.52 12.22 -16.40
C GLN A 233 -4.43 12.60 -14.90
N GLY A 234 -4.00 13.82 -14.57
CA GLY A 234 -3.93 14.32 -13.19
C GLY A 234 -5.30 14.71 -12.63
N PRO A 235 -5.40 14.93 -11.30
CA PRO A 235 -6.61 15.45 -10.67
C PRO A 235 -7.03 16.77 -11.32
N ARG A 236 -8.34 16.94 -11.50
CA ARG A 236 -8.88 18.13 -12.18
C ARG A 236 -8.68 19.37 -11.30
N PRO A 237 -8.43 20.56 -11.88
CA PRO A 237 -8.48 21.81 -11.11
C PRO A 237 -9.78 21.88 -10.31
N GLY A 238 -9.69 22.20 -9.01
CA GLY A 238 -10.87 22.23 -8.13
C GLY A 238 -11.21 20.91 -7.43
N GLN A 239 -10.53 19.81 -7.74
CA GLN A 239 -10.77 18.53 -7.06
C GLN A 239 -10.35 18.61 -5.58
N ALA A 240 -11.26 18.17 -4.70
CA ALA A 240 -10.98 18.02 -3.28
C ALA A 240 -9.98 16.88 -3.05
N MET A 241 -8.90 17.17 -2.33
CA MET A 241 -7.82 16.24 -2.04
C MET A 241 -7.52 16.22 -0.55
N THR A 242 -7.06 15.09 -0.05
CA THR A 242 -6.38 14.97 1.24
C THR A 242 -5.04 15.72 1.21
N TRP A 243 -4.49 16.02 2.38
CA TRP A 243 -3.17 16.66 2.47
C TRP A 243 -2.06 15.82 1.81
N ARG A 244 -2.14 14.48 1.90
CA ARG A 244 -1.17 13.56 1.28
C ARG A 244 -1.22 13.61 -0.24
N GLU A 245 -2.43 13.61 -0.81
CA GLU A 245 -2.62 13.73 -2.26
C GLU A 245 -2.07 15.06 -2.78
N VAL A 246 -2.27 16.16 -2.03
CA VAL A 246 -1.70 17.47 -2.38
C VAL A 246 -0.18 17.44 -2.39
N VAL A 247 0.44 16.87 -1.35
CA VAL A 247 1.90 16.72 -1.25
C VAL A 247 2.44 15.86 -2.39
N GLN A 248 1.86 14.67 -2.61
CA GLN A 248 2.24 13.78 -3.69
C GLN A 248 2.15 14.51 -5.04
N MET A 249 1.03 15.17 -5.34
CA MET A 249 0.83 15.90 -6.59
C MET A 249 1.86 17.01 -6.81
N ALA A 250 2.16 17.78 -5.77
CA ALA A 250 3.15 18.84 -5.88
C ALA A 250 4.56 18.29 -6.13
N SER A 251 4.91 17.18 -5.49
CA SER A 251 6.20 16.53 -5.68
C SER A 251 6.39 15.92 -7.06
N LEU A 252 5.32 15.56 -7.78
CA LEU A 252 5.43 15.00 -9.13
C LEU A 252 5.89 16.00 -10.20
N THR A 253 5.91 17.29 -9.88
CA THR A 253 6.34 18.29 -10.85
C THR A 253 7.87 18.30 -10.92
N SER A 254 8.42 17.86 -12.04
CA SER A 254 9.87 17.77 -12.30
C SER A 254 10.56 19.14 -12.40
N ALA A 255 9.79 20.22 -12.43
CA ALA A 255 10.33 21.56 -12.57
C ALA A 255 11.16 21.94 -11.32
N PRO A 256 12.40 22.40 -11.50
CA PRO A 256 13.30 22.72 -10.39
C PRO A 256 12.67 23.77 -9.47
N LEU A 257 12.82 23.53 -8.16
CA LEU A 257 12.37 24.45 -7.12
C LEU A 257 13.19 25.74 -7.17
N LEU A 258 12.51 26.86 -6.93
CA LEU A 258 13.11 28.15 -6.54
C LEU A 258 13.74 28.96 -7.69
N GLY A 259 13.01 29.08 -8.79
CA GLY A 259 13.06 30.28 -9.63
C GLY A 259 11.80 31.14 -9.41
N PRO A 260 11.84 32.46 -9.65
CA PRO A 260 10.65 33.32 -9.61
C PRO A 260 9.50 32.79 -10.49
N ASP A 261 9.84 31.98 -11.50
CA ASP A 261 8.90 31.43 -12.48
C ASP A 261 8.17 30.16 -12.03
N ASN A 262 8.48 29.62 -10.84
CA ASN A 262 7.94 28.32 -10.41
C ASN A 262 7.30 28.42 -9.00
N PRO A 263 6.18 29.16 -8.86
CA PRO A 263 5.55 29.38 -7.58
C PRO A 263 5.00 28.09 -6.98
N ILE A 264 5.03 28.02 -5.65
CA ILE A 264 4.32 26.99 -4.89
C ILE A 264 2.84 27.04 -5.30
N PRO A 265 2.20 25.90 -5.65
CA PRO A 265 0.78 25.85 -5.92
C PRO A 265 -0.05 26.54 -4.84
N ARG A 266 -1.01 27.37 -5.26
CA ARG A 266 -1.99 27.96 -4.36
C ARG A 266 -2.92 26.86 -3.84
N ILE A 267 -2.69 26.48 -2.60
CA ILE A 267 -3.50 25.54 -1.83
C ILE A 267 -4.50 26.34 -0.99
N GLU A 268 -5.74 25.89 -0.99
CA GLU A 268 -6.81 26.43 -0.17
C GLU A 268 -7.43 25.32 0.65
N LEU A 269 -7.70 25.61 1.92
CA LEU A 269 -8.49 24.76 2.79
C LEU A 269 -9.95 24.86 2.33
N LEU A 270 -10.58 23.74 2.02
CA LEU A 270 -12.02 23.75 1.81
C LEU A 270 -12.70 24.03 3.15
N PRO A 271 -13.69 24.93 3.19
CA PRO A 271 -14.51 25.06 4.38
C PRO A 271 -15.09 23.69 4.74
N PRO A 272 -15.44 23.44 6.01
CA PRO A 272 -16.25 22.30 6.38
C PRO A 272 -17.65 22.47 5.77
N GLN A 273 -17.74 22.33 4.45
CA GLN A 273 -18.97 21.99 3.78
C GLN A 273 -19.34 20.62 4.33
N GLU A 274 -20.63 20.44 4.66
CA GLU A 274 -21.23 19.12 4.59
C GLU A 274 -20.76 18.56 3.26
N LEU A 275 -19.79 17.63 3.29
CA LEU A 275 -19.21 17.03 2.09
C LEU A 275 -20.40 16.77 1.20
N PRO A 276 -20.49 17.38 -0.01
CA PRO A 276 -21.61 17.12 -0.89
C PRO A 276 -21.68 15.61 -0.92
N ARG A 277 -22.78 15.03 -0.42
CA ARG A 277 -22.97 13.59 -0.38
C ARG A 277 -22.74 13.18 -1.82
N GLU A 278 -21.54 12.69 -2.13
CA GLU A 278 -21.30 12.19 -3.47
C GLU A 278 -22.41 11.17 -3.64
N PRO A 279 -23.28 11.31 -4.65
CA PRO A 279 -24.32 10.34 -4.84
C PRO A 279 -23.59 9.01 -4.93
N ILE A 280 -23.76 8.18 -3.90
CA ILE A 280 -23.26 6.81 -3.95
C ILE A 280 -24.07 6.22 -5.07
N LEU A 281 -23.47 6.16 -6.27
CA LEU A 281 -24.03 5.44 -7.39
C LEU A 281 -24.00 3.97 -6.98
N LEU A 282 -25.02 3.56 -6.23
CA LEU A 282 -25.33 2.18 -5.94
C LEU A 282 -25.79 1.59 -7.26
N TYR A 283 -24.85 1.06 -8.03
CA TYR A 283 -25.17 0.20 -9.16
C TYR A 283 -25.85 -1.04 -8.60
N LYS A 284 -27.19 -1.07 -8.67
CA LYS A 284 -27.96 -2.28 -8.42
C LYS A 284 -27.72 -3.21 -9.59
N PHE A 285 -26.80 -4.16 -9.44
CA PHE A 285 -26.66 -5.26 -10.39
C PHE A 285 -27.97 -6.05 -10.39
N SER A 286 -28.68 -6.07 -11.51
CA SER A 286 -29.79 -7.03 -11.66
C SER A 286 -29.17 -8.43 -11.75
N GLU A 287 -29.80 -9.41 -11.10
CA GLU A 287 -29.33 -10.80 -11.05
C GLU A 287 -29.25 -11.46 -12.45
N GLU A 288 -29.78 -10.82 -13.48
CA GLU A 288 -29.85 -11.35 -14.84
C GLU A 288 -28.53 -11.23 -15.63
N ASN A 289 -27.55 -10.47 -15.14
CA ASN A 289 -26.23 -10.34 -15.79
C ASN A 289 -25.11 -10.97 -14.97
N ARG A 290 -25.10 -12.31 -14.87
CA ARG A 290 -23.95 -13.10 -14.38
C ARG A 290 -22.82 -13.23 -15.42
N GLY A 291 -22.43 -12.12 -16.03
CA GLY A 291 -21.21 -12.02 -16.84
C GLY A 291 -20.20 -11.15 -16.10
N ALA A 292 -19.01 -11.69 -15.82
CA ALA A 292 -17.94 -10.98 -15.11
C ALA A 292 -17.54 -9.68 -15.85
N GLY A 293 -18.13 -8.57 -15.45
CA GLY A 293 -17.78 -7.23 -15.90
C GLY A 293 -16.96 -6.52 -14.84
N TYR A 294 -15.73 -6.16 -15.17
CA TYR A 294 -14.94 -5.23 -14.35
C TYR A 294 -15.41 -3.80 -14.65
N VAL A 295 -15.90 -3.10 -13.62
CA VAL A 295 -16.13 -1.66 -13.68
C VAL A 295 -14.92 -0.95 -13.08
N SER A 296 -14.14 -0.28 -13.93
CA SER A 296 -13.09 0.65 -13.48
C SER A 296 -13.73 2.03 -13.28
N LEU A 297 -14.09 2.36 -12.05
CA LEU A 297 -14.32 3.75 -11.67
C LEU A 297 -12.96 4.45 -11.58
N ALA A 298 -12.77 5.48 -12.40
CA ALA A 298 -11.56 6.29 -12.37
C ALA A 298 -11.37 6.89 -10.97
N GLY A 299 -10.42 6.33 -10.20
CA GLY A 299 -9.94 6.91 -8.94
C GLY A 299 -10.24 6.14 -7.65
N MET A 300 -11.02 5.04 -7.67
CA MET A 300 -11.24 4.24 -6.46
C MET A 300 -11.02 2.75 -6.73
N LYS A 301 -10.04 2.14 -6.05
CA LYS A 301 -9.96 0.69 -5.89
C LYS A 301 -11.00 0.25 -4.86
N ALA A 302 -12.21 -0.05 -5.30
CA ALA A 302 -13.15 -0.80 -4.48
C ALA A 302 -12.81 -2.29 -4.59
N HIS A 303 -12.38 -2.90 -3.48
CA HIS A 303 -12.29 -4.35 -3.37
C HIS A 303 -13.68 -4.87 -3.00
N LEU A 304 -14.38 -5.46 -3.97
CA LEU A 304 -15.65 -6.15 -3.71
C LEU A 304 -15.33 -7.52 -3.11
N PHE A 305 -15.70 -7.74 -1.86
CA PHE A 305 -15.68 -9.06 -1.22
C PHE A 305 -16.98 -9.77 -1.58
N ILE A 306 -16.91 -10.78 -2.44
CA ILE A 306 -17.99 -11.74 -2.63
C ILE A 306 -17.39 -13.12 -2.36
N ASP A 307 -17.88 -13.75 -1.29
CA ASP A 307 -17.76 -15.17 -0.95
C ASP A 307 -16.43 -15.89 -1.22
N GLY A 308 -15.39 -15.45 -0.49
CA GLY A 308 -14.53 -16.41 0.23
C GLY A 308 -13.71 -17.45 -0.55
N ILE A 309 -13.42 -17.27 -1.84
CA ILE A 309 -12.48 -18.14 -2.58
C ILE A 309 -11.55 -17.28 -3.45
N TRP A 310 -10.25 -17.32 -3.15
CA TRP A 310 -9.20 -16.89 -4.08
C TRP A 310 -8.92 -18.06 -5.03
N GLU A 311 -9.42 -18.00 -6.26
CA GLU A 311 -8.84 -18.79 -7.35
C GLU A 311 -7.78 -17.94 -8.05
N GLY A 312 -6.52 -18.29 -7.84
CA GLY A 312 -5.40 -17.71 -8.56
C GLY A 312 -5.41 -18.15 -10.01
N VAL A 313 -5.69 -17.23 -10.94
CA VAL A 313 -5.44 -17.44 -12.37
C VAL A 313 -4.07 -16.84 -12.69
N GLU A 314 -3.06 -17.70 -12.71
CA GLU A 314 -1.74 -17.38 -13.25
C GLU A 314 -1.78 -17.41 -14.79
N GLY A 315 -1.37 -16.30 -15.40
CA GLY A 315 -0.78 -16.28 -16.75
C GLY A 315 -1.71 -16.49 -17.95
N GLN A 316 -2.43 -15.45 -18.39
CA GLN A 316 -2.73 -15.27 -19.82
C GLN A 316 -2.62 -13.79 -20.22
N HIS A 317 -1.88 -13.55 -21.32
CA HIS A 317 -1.79 -12.27 -21.98
C HIS A 317 -3.16 -11.86 -22.55
N TYR A 318 -3.75 -10.77 -22.04
CA TYR A 318 -4.94 -10.18 -22.64
C TYR A 318 -4.56 -9.11 -23.66
N HIS A 319 -4.85 -9.37 -24.93
CA HIS A 319 -5.01 -8.32 -25.93
C HIS A 319 -6.28 -7.52 -25.59
N TYR A 320 -6.14 -6.22 -25.36
CA TYR A 320 -7.28 -5.31 -25.24
C TYR A 320 -7.97 -5.18 -26.59
N ALA A 321 -9.09 -5.87 -26.78
CA ALA A 321 -10.08 -5.50 -27.80
C ALA A 321 -11.02 -4.45 -27.19
N GLN A 322 -11.17 -3.29 -27.85
CA GLN A 322 -12.13 -2.27 -27.47
C GLN A 322 -13.56 -2.83 -27.58
N PRO A 323 -14.42 -2.72 -26.54
CA PRO A 323 -15.80 -3.13 -26.68
C PRO A 323 -16.58 -2.06 -27.48
N ALA A 324 -17.16 -2.48 -28.60
CA ALA A 324 -18.19 -1.73 -29.29
C ALA A 324 -19.43 -1.64 -28.39
N ILE A 325 -19.75 -0.41 -27.95
CA ILE A 325 -20.96 -0.14 -27.17
C ILE A 325 -22.17 -0.31 -28.10
N ARG A 326 -23.03 -1.30 -27.82
CA ARG A 326 -24.39 -1.34 -28.38
C ARG A 326 -25.34 -0.65 -27.41
N PRO A 327 -26.22 0.26 -27.89
CA PRO A 327 -27.21 0.90 -27.04
C PRO A 327 -28.37 -0.07 -26.77
N GLY A 328 -28.56 -0.43 -25.52
CA GLY A 328 -29.70 -1.17 -25.00
C GLY A 328 -30.03 -0.66 -23.60
N ALA A 329 -31.30 -0.37 -23.35
CA ALA A 329 -31.81 0.45 -22.25
C ALA A 329 -31.28 0.07 -20.86
N THR A 330 -30.59 1.02 -20.21
CA THR A 330 -30.36 0.99 -18.76
C THR A 330 -31.35 1.97 -18.12
N THR A 331 -32.29 1.47 -17.32
CA THR A 331 -33.15 2.31 -16.50
C THR A 331 -32.33 2.85 -15.34
N ILE A 332 -32.06 4.15 -15.34
CA ILE A 332 -31.47 4.85 -14.20
C ILE A 332 -32.62 5.21 -13.26
N GLN A 333 -32.64 4.63 -12.06
CA GLN A 333 -33.46 5.14 -10.97
C GLN A 333 -32.57 5.95 -10.03
N GLU A 334 -32.82 7.26 -9.98
CA GLU A 334 -32.28 8.12 -8.93
C GLU A 334 -33.07 7.88 -7.65
N ILE A 335 -32.37 7.50 -6.58
CA ILE A 335 -32.95 7.43 -5.24
C ILE A 335 -32.33 8.58 -4.45
N TRP A 336 -33.18 9.51 -4.02
CA TRP A 336 -32.83 10.60 -3.12
C TRP A 336 -33.12 10.17 -1.69
N MET A 337 -32.13 10.22 -0.79
CA MET A 337 -32.28 9.97 0.65
C MET A 337 -31.87 11.19 1.48
#